data_AF-A0A8C5HAQ3-F1
#
_entry.id   AF-A0A8C5HAQ3-F1
#
_cell.length_a   1.000
_cell.length_b   1.000
_cell.length_c   1.000
_cell.angle_alpha   90.00
_cell.angle_beta   90.00
_cell.angle_gamma   90.00
#
_symmetry.space_group_name_H-M   'P 1'
#
loop_
_entity.id
_entity.type
_entity.pdbx_description
1 polymer ?
#
loop_
_entity_poly.entity_id
_entity_poly.type
_entity_poly.pdbx_seq_one_letter_code
_entity_poly.pdbx_strand_id
1 'polypeptide(L)' 'MLVYITLLYSRVPPSCLPIVYHPDYNITFIGLEKLHPFDSGKWGKVIRFLKVSVLRAGLHT' A
#
# COMPACT_ATOMS: atom_id res chain seq x y z
N MET A 1 -1.92 20.50 -25.65
CA MET A 1 -2.00 19.37 -24.70
C MET A 1 -1.57 19.89 -23.34
N LEU A 2 -2.51 20.13 -22.42
CA LEU A 2 -2.20 20.65 -21.09
C LEU A 2 -1.65 19.51 -20.23
N VAL A 3 -0.41 19.64 -19.77
CA VAL A 3 0.22 18.72 -18.82
C VAL A 3 -0.20 19.17 -17.42
N TYR A 4 -1.08 18.41 -16.76
CA TYR A 4 -1.41 18.64 -15.36
C TYR A 4 -0.25 18.16 -14.49
N ILE A 5 0.55 19.10 -13.97
CA ILE A 5 1.54 18.82 -12.92
C ILE A 5 0.80 18.72 -11.59
N THR A 6 0.82 17.53 -10.97
CA THR A 6 0.31 17.33 -9.62
C THR A 6 1.46 17.50 -8.61
N LEU A 7 1.27 18.33 -7.60
CA LEU A 7 2.29 18.59 -6.56
C LEU A 7 2.42 17.45 -5.52
N LEU A 8 1.71 16.34 -5.75
CA LEU A 8 1.47 15.26 -4.79
C LEU A 8 2.77 14.56 -4.33
N TYR A 9 3.85 14.62 -5.13
CA TYR A 9 5.09 13.87 -4.90
C TYR A 9 6.34 14.74 -4.70
N SER A 10 6.19 16.05 -4.48
CA SER A 10 7.31 17.00 -4.38
C SER A 10 8.31 16.73 -3.24
N ARG A 11 7.98 15.85 -2.28
CA ARG A 11 8.80 15.54 -1.09
C ARG A 11 9.22 14.08 -0.97
N VAL A 12 9.05 13.29 -2.03
CA VAL A 12 9.38 11.85 -2.03
C VAL A 12 10.71 11.64 -2.77
N PRO A 13 11.71 10.99 -2.17
CA PRO A 13 12.96 10.67 -2.85
C PRO A 13 12.72 9.87 -4.15
N PRO A 14 13.53 10.05 -5.21
CA PRO A 14 13.36 9.33 -6.47
C PRO A 14 13.49 7.80 -6.33
N SER A 15 14.15 7.34 -5.27
CA SER A 15 14.30 5.92 -4.94
C SER A 15 13.05 5.30 -4.31
N CYS A 16 12.09 6.10 -3.87
CA CYS A 16 10.84 5.62 -3.30
C CYS A 16 9.80 5.37 -4.39
N LEU A 17 9.24 4.16 -4.40
CA LEU A 17 8.17 3.80 -5.32
C LEU A 17 6.80 4.16 -4.72
N PRO A 18 5.90 4.83 -5.46
CA PRO A 18 4.57 5.14 -4.98
C PRO A 18 3.74 3.86 -4.83
N ILE A 19 3.07 3.70 -3.69
CA ILE A 19 2.17 2.58 -3.41
C ILE A 19 0.75 3.12 -3.34
N VAL A 20 -0.14 2.61 -4.18
CA VAL A 20 -1.58 2.91 -4.14
C VAL A 20 -2.30 1.76 -3.44
N TYR A 21 -3.04 2.05 -2.38
CA TYR A 21 -3.77 1.06 -1.60
C TYR A 21 -5.16 1.57 -1.22
N HIS A 22 -6.16 0.69 -1.32
CA HIS A 22 -7.50 0.91 -0.81
C HIS A 22 -7.92 -0.27 0.08
N PRO A 23 -8.63 -0.05 1.22
CA PRO A 23 -9.10 -1.15 2.08
C PRO A 23 -9.92 -2.20 1.34
N ASP A 24 -10.69 -1.82 0.33
CA ASP A 24 -11.53 -2.72 -0.47
C ASP A 24 -10.73 -3.73 -1.31
N TYR A 25 -9.41 -3.58 -1.43
CA TYR A 25 -8.55 -4.61 -2.03
C TYR A 25 -8.49 -5.90 -1.19
N ASN A 26 -8.91 -5.84 0.08
CA ASN A 26 -9.13 -7.03 0.91
C ASN A 26 -10.52 -7.59 0.61
N ILE A 27 -10.62 -8.34 -0.48
CA ILE A 27 -11.88 -8.98 -0.87
C ILE A 27 -12.27 -9.97 0.24
N THR A 28 -13.47 -9.81 0.78
CA THR A 28 -14.07 -10.73 1.75
C THR A 28 -15.23 -11.46 1.09
N PHE A 29 -15.41 -12.75 1.41
CA PHE A 29 -16.50 -13.55 0.89
C PHE A 29 -17.10 -14.43 2.00
N ILE A 30 -17.67 -13.78 3.02
CA ILE A 30 -18.38 -14.45 4.13
C ILE A 30 -17.51 -15.55 4.78
N GLY A 31 -16.17 -15.40 4.77
CA GLY A 31 -15.23 -16.36 5.33
C GLY A 31 -14.75 -17.46 4.38
N LEU A 32 -15.38 -17.63 3.20
CA LEU A 32 -14.96 -18.59 2.18
C LEU A 32 -13.63 -18.22 1.52
N GLU A 33 -13.21 -16.95 1.60
CA GLU A 33 -11.89 -16.50 1.16
C GLU A 33 -10.74 -17.22 1.90
N LYS A 34 -11.03 -17.81 3.07
CA LYS A 34 -10.05 -18.54 3.89
C LYS A 34 -9.88 -20.01 3.49
N LEU A 35 -10.79 -20.55 2.68
CA LEU A 35 -10.73 -21.94 2.19
C LEU A 35 -10.01 -22.05 0.85
N HIS A 36 -9.90 -20.95 0.12
CA HIS A 36 -9.16 -20.88 -1.12
C HIS A 36 -7.64 -20.82 -0.81
N PRO A 37 -6.77 -21.53 -1.56
CA PRO A 37 -5.31 -21.51 -1.34
C PRO A 37 -4.66 -20.13 -1.54
N PHE A 38 -5.43 -19.13 -1.99
CA PHE A 38 -5.04 -17.72 -2.06
C PHE A 38 -5.83 -16.88 -1.05
N ASP A 39 -5.14 -16.41 -0.01
CA ASP A 39 -5.65 -15.47 1.00
C ASP A 39 -5.98 -14.11 0.35
N SER A 40 -7.27 -13.87 0.10
CA SER A 40 -7.78 -12.62 -0.48
C SER A 40 -7.65 -11.41 0.46
N GLY A 41 -7.45 -11.64 1.76
CA GLY A 41 -7.20 -10.62 2.79
C GLY A 41 -5.72 -10.35 3.06
N LYS A 42 -4.82 -10.84 2.20
CA LYS A 42 -3.36 -10.71 2.38
C LYS A 42 -2.87 -9.26 2.34
N TRP A 43 -3.48 -8.41 1.52
CA TRP A 43 -3.00 -7.04 1.26
C TRP A 43 -3.03 -6.13 2.50
N GLY A 44 -4.00 -6.33 3.39
CA GLY A 44 -4.10 -5.63 4.67
C GLY A 44 -2.92 -5.94 5.61
N LYS A 45 -2.38 -7.17 5.56
CA LYS A 45 -1.15 -7.53 6.28
C LYS A 45 0.06 -6.82 5.65
N VAL A 46 0.18 -6.87 4.32
CA VAL A 46 1.28 -6.24 3.57
C VAL A 46 1.36 -4.74 3.85
N ILE A 47 0.24 -4.00 3.75
CA ILE A 47 0.26 -2.54 4.00
C ILE A 47 0.59 -2.22 5.46
N ARG A 48 0.18 -3.06 6.41
CA ARG A 48 0.52 -2.89 7.82
C ARG A 48 2.03 -3.01 8.03
N PHE A 49 2.65 -4.03 7.45
CA PHE A 49 4.11 -4.19 7.51
C PHE A 49 4.84 -3.02 6.82
N LEU A 50 4.38 -2.61 5.63
CA LEU A 50 5.00 -1.50 4.91
C LEU A 50 4.90 -0.19 5.68
N LYS A 51 3.74 0.13 6.29
CA LYS A 51 3.60 1.33 7.13
C LYS A 51 4.54 1.31 8.33
N VAL A 52 4.67 0.18 9.02
CA VAL A 52 5.58 0.05 10.17
C VAL A 52 7.04 0.18 9.73
N SER A 53 7.44 -0.47 8.65
CA SER A 53 8.84 -0.44 8.17
C SER A 53 9.23 0.92 7.59
N VAL A 54 8.34 1.57 6.83
CA VAL A 54 8.58 2.91 6.26
C VAL A 54 8.65 3.98 7.36
N LEU A 55 7.77 3.92 8.38
CA LEU A 55 7.83 4.83 9.53
C LEU A 55 9.11 4.64 10.34
N ARG A 56 9.62 3.41 10.47
CA ARG A 56 10.87 3.14 11.18
C ARG A 56 12.11 3.55 10.38
N ALA A 57 12.07 3.43 9.06
CA ALA A 57 13.18 3.86 8.19
C ALA A 57 13.30 5.39 8.11
N GLY A 58 12.20 6.13 8.20
CA GLY A 58 12.18 7.60 8.19
C GLY A 58 12.49 8.28 9.53
N LEU A 59 12.66 7.53 10.61
CA LEU A 59 13.02 8.04 11.94
C LEU A 59 14.53 7.91 12.25
N HIS A 60 15.32 7.37 11.32
CA HIS A 60 16.76 7.11 11.51
C HIS A 60 17.69 8.03 10.70
N THR A 61 17.13 9.11 10.16
CA THR A 61 17.80 10.26 9.51
C THR A 61 17.29 11.54 10.11
#